data_AF-A0A0E3YTL5-F1
#
_entry.id   AF-A0A0E3YTL5-F1
#
_cell.length_a   1.000
_cell.length_b   1.000
_cell.length_c   1.000
_cell.angle_alpha   90.00
_cell.angle_beta   90.00
_cell.angle_gamma   90.00
#
_symmetry.space_group_name_H-M   'P 1'
#
loop_
_entity.id
_entity.type
_entity.pdbx_description
1 polymer ?
#
loop_
_entity_poly.entity_id
_entity_poly.type
_entity_poly.pdbx_seq_one_letter_code
_entity_poly.pdbx_strand_id
1 'polypeptide(L)'
;MPDFEHLDWSALDRLRGTFLADAAGRAAPYWQNQETLAAYDATYGERIGWKWDALLQELTLRSWKPSPGSVLVDWGCGSGVAGRRVLAAFGASHFSGLHLHDHATEAMAFSSARARESFPDIPLLDSVSFRLSAAPFTLVVSHVLNELPADARANLLELAGRASAVIWVEPGTHADSRSLASVRDGFRTTHRIVAPCTHRENCPLFAEANARDWCHFFAHPPAGVQNDSSWVRFALRAGIDLRSQAYSCLVLDRLSTPALPTPAGGVKAVRVLGRPEVFKPYARLLACASDGMHFVELSKRTDPALVKRLAKAPPLPLYDLVHEGSRVTSLVPLFAEQTAQADSTKD
;
A
#
# COMPACT_ATOMS: atom_id res chain seq x y z
N MET A 1 -17.37 1.31 -16.58
CA MET A 1 -17.60 1.06 -15.13
C MET A 1 -18.14 -0.34 -14.97
N PRO A 2 -17.81 -1.06 -13.88
CA PRO A 2 -18.36 -2.40 -13.67
C PRO A 2 -19.88 -2.33 -13.58
N ASP A 3 -20.55 -3.32 -14.14
CA ASP A 3 -22.00 -3.46 -13.98
C ASP A 3 -22.30 -4.09 -12.62
N PHE A 4 -22.72 -3.25 -11.67
CA PHE A 4 -23.06 -3.69 -10.31
C PHE A 4 -24.44 -4.37 -10.23
N GLU A 5 -25.28 -4.25 -11.27
CA GLU A 5 -26.61 -4.87 -11.29
C GLU A 5 -26.52 -6.40 -11.46
N HIS A 6 -25.43 -6.88 -12.04
CA HIS A 6 -25.18 -8.30 -12.31
C HIS A 6 -24.10 -8.94 -11.42
N LEU A 7 -23.69 -8.27 -10.33
CA LEU A 7 -22.75 -8.87 -9.38
C LEU A 7 -23.37 -10.08 -8.67
N ASP A 8 -22.60 -11.17 -8.58
CA ASP A 8 -22.93 -12.29 -7.69
C ASP A 8 -22.69 -11.89 -6.23
N TRP A 9 -23.69 -11.24 -5.66
CA TRP A 9 -23.69 -10.82 -4.26
C TRP A 9 -23.50 -11.98 -3.29
N SER A 10 -23.99 -13.18 -3.64
CA SER A 10 -23.84 -14.36 -2.78
C SER A 10 -22.37 -14.78 -2.71
N ALA A 11 -21.64 -14.71 -3.82
CA ALA A 11 -20.21 -14.98 -3.86
C ALA A 11 -19.43 -13.94 -3.06
N LEU A 12 -19.76 -12.65 -3.18
CA LEU A 12 -19.13 -11.58 -2.40
C LEU A 12 -19.34 -11.74 -0.89
N ASP A 13 -20.54 -12.15 -0.47
CA ASP A 13 -20.86 -12.41 0.94
C ASP A 13 -20.08 -13.63 1.47
N ARG A 14 -19.97 -14.71 0.68
CA ARG A 14 -19.14 -15.90 1.00
C ARG A 14 -17.66 -15.53 1.15
N LEU A 15 -17.10 -14.83 0.16
CA LEU A 15 -15.69 -14.38 0.19
C LEU A 15 -15.40 -13.53 1.42
N ARG A 16 -16.29 -12.58 1.73
CA ARG A 16 -16.15 -11.75 2.93
C ARG A 16 -16.13 -12.60 4.20
N GLY A 17 -17.02 -13.58 4.31
CA GLY A 17 -17.03 -14.53 5.42
C GLY A 17 -15.70 -15.26 5.58
N THR A 18 -15.14 -15.77 4.47
CA THR A 18 -13.84 -16.46 4.45
C THR A 18 -12.69 -15.56 4.90
N PHE A 19 -12.62 -14.31 4.45
CA PHE A 19 -11.56 -13.38 4.85
C PHE A 19 -11.66 -12.90 6.30
N LEU A 20 -12.87 -12.90 6.87
CA LEU A 20 -13.10 -12.59 8.28
C LEU A 20 -12.87 -13.80 9.19
N ALA A 21 -12.87 -15.02 8.65
CA ALA A 21 -12.57 -16.24 9.40
C ALA A 21 -11.05 -16.42 9.63
N ASP A 22 -10.69 -17.23 10.63
CA ASP A 22 -9.29 -17.52 10.97
C ASP A 22 -8.50 -18.13 9.80
N ALA A 23 -7.19 -17.91 9.79
CA ALA A 23 -6.28 -18.28 8.69
C ALA A 23 -6.34 -19.76 8.27
N ALA A 24 -6.70 -20.67 9.18
CA ALA A 24 -6.85 -22.09 8.88
C ALA A 24 -7.95 -22.38 7.84
N GLY A 25 -8.94 -21.50 7.67
CA GLY A 25 -9.99 -21.60 6.65
C GLY A 25 -9.60 -21.06 5.26
N ARG A 26 -8.42 -20.43 5.11
CA ARG A 26 -7.96 -19.77 3.87
C ARG A 26 -6.96 -20.59 3.06
N ALA A 27 -6.61 -21.79 3.51
CA ALA A 27 -5.58 -22.64 2.89
C ALA A 27 -6.06 -23.34 1.60
N ALA A 28 -7.37 -23.40 1.32
CA ALA A 28 -7.92 -23.98 0.10
C ALA A 28 -8.27 -22.87 -0.92
N PRO A 29 -8.14 -23.12 -2.23
CA PRO A 29 -8.57 -22.18 -3.26
C PRO A 29 -10.05 -21.81 -3.06
N TYR A 30 -10.30 -20.55 -2.70
CA TYR A 30 -11.66 -20.05 -2.46
C TYR A 30 -12.28 -19.41 -3.71
N TRP A 31 -11.52 -19.30 -4.80
CA TRP A 31 -12.02 -18.86 -6.11
C TRP A 31 -12.77 -19.98 -6.80
N GLN A 32 -14.10 -19.86 -6.89
CA GLN A 32 -14.95 -20.90 -7.46
C GLN A 32 -15.08 -20.80 -8.98
N ASN A 33 -15.09 -19.58 -9.52
CA ASN A 33 -15.24 -19.30 -10.95
C ASN A 33 -14.75 -17.89 -11.33
N GLN A 34 -14.68 -17.61 -12.63
CA GLN A 34 -14.26 -16.32 -13.17
C GLN A 34 -15.22 -15.18 -12.82
N GLU A 35 -16.53 -15.45 -12.69
CA GLU A 35 -17.54 -14.45 -12.31
C GLU A 35 -17.32 -13.93 -10.88
N THR A 36 -16.95 -14.82 -9.96
CA THR A 36 -16.60 -14.49 -8.57
C THR A 36 -15.36 -13.58 -8.53
N LEU A 37 -14.34 -13.90 -9.34
CA LEU A 37 -13.14 -13.08 -9.48
C LEU A 37 -13.47 -11.71 -10.10
N ALA A 38 -14.32 -11.66 -11.12
CA ALA A 38 -14.77 -10.41 -11.72
C ALA A 38 -15.53 -9.53 -10.72
N ALA A 39 -16.45 -10.12 -9.95
CA ALA A 39 -17.19 -9.42 -8.92
C ALA A 39 -16.27 -8.91 -7.81
N TYR A 40 -15.31 -9.72 -7.38
CA TYR A 40 -14.30 -9.31 -6.41
C TYR A 40 -13.43 -8.17 -6.95
N ASP A 41 -12.90 -8.30 -8.18
CA ASP A 41 -12.06 -7.30 -8.84
C ASP A 41 -12.76 -5.94 -8.88
N ALA A 42 -14.03 -5.94 -9.29
CA ALA A 42 -14.88 -4.76 -9.39
C ALA A 42 -15.22 -4.10 -8.04
N THR A 43 -15.02 -4.79 -6.91
CA THR A 43 -15.45 -4.35 -5.58
C THR A 43 -14.30 -4.32 -4.57
N TYR A 44 -14.04 -5.43 -3.87
CA TYR A 44 -12.95 -5.51 -2.89
C TYR A 44 -11.57 -5.29 -3.52
N GLY A 45 -11.36 -5.78 -4.75
CA GLY A 45 -10.16 -5.55 -5.55
C GLY A 45 -9.91 -4.06 -5.76
N GLU A 46 -10.90 -3.29 -6.22
CA GLU A 46 -10.78 -1.84 -6.34
C GLU A 46 -10.46 -1.13 -5.02
N ARG A 47 -11.04 -1.57 -3.89
CA ARG A 47 -10.67 -1.02 -2.55
C ARG A 47 -9.22 -1.30 -2.18
N ILE A 48 -8.69 -2.46 -2.55
CA ILE A 48 -7.26 -2.77 -2.42
C ILE A 48 -6.47 -1.86 -3.37
N GLY A 49 -6.95 -1.67 -4.60
CA GLY A 49 -6.40 -0.74 -5.58
C GLY A 49 -6.21 0.66 -5.01
N TRP A 50 -7.17 1.21 -4.29
CA TRP A 50 -7.03 2.56 -3.69
C TRP A 50 -5.89 2.65 -2.66
N LYS A 51 -5.58 1.55 -1.96
CA LYS A 51 -4.40 1.48 -1.06
C LYS A 51 -3.10 1.51 -1.85
N TRP A 52 -3.05 0.80 -2.98
CA TRP A 52 -1.94 0.83 -3.91
C TRP A 52 -1.76 2.22 -4.51
N ASP A 53 -2.85 2.85 -4.96
CA ASP A 53 -2.82 4.19 -5.56
C ASP A 53 -2.22 5.21 -4.58
N ALA A 54 -2.60 5.15 -3.30
CA ALA A 54 -2.03 6.01 -2.25
C ALA A 54 -0.52 5.79 -2.06
N LEU A 55 -0.05 4.54 -2.04
CA LEU A 55 1.38 4.24 -1.94
C LEU A 55 2.15 4.69 -3.20
N LEU A 56 1.61 4.42 -4.38
CA LEU A 56 2.25 4.75 -5.67
C LEU A 56 2.33 6.27 -5.89
N GLN A 57 1.33 7.03 -5.41
CA GLN A 57 1.38 8.48 -5.36
C GLN A 57 2.54 8.96 -4.46
N GLU A 58 2.71 8.35 -3.29
CA GLU A 58 3.84 8.67 -2.41
C GLU A 58 5.18 8.38 -3.09
N LEU A 59 5.32 7.21 -3.74
CA LEU A 59 6.55 6.85 -4.45
C LEU A 59 6.87 7.81 -5.60
N THR A 60 5.84 8.29 -6.30
CA THR A 60 5.98 9.35 -7.31
C THR A 60 6.52 10.64 -6.72
N LEU A 61 5.96 11.09 -5.59
CA LEU A 61 6.42 12.31 -4.90
C LEU A 61 7.85 12.17 -4.35
N ARG A 62 8.24 10.95 -3.95
CA ARG A 62 9.63 10.61 -3.60
C ARG A 62 10.56 10.52 -4.81
N SER A 63 10.05 10.66 -6.03
CA SER A 63 10.79 10.42 -7.28
C SER A 63 11.45 9.03 -7.31
N TRP A 64 10.81 8.04 -6.68
CA TRP A 64 11.28 6.66 -6.69
C TRP A 64 10.59 5.85 -7.77
N LYS A 65 11.36 5.02 -8.46
CA LYS A 65 10.89 4.00 -9.40
C LYS A 65 11.73 2.74 -9.25
N PRO A 66 11.18 1.55 -9.54
CA PRO A 66 11.99 0.33 -9.63
C PRO A 66 13.02 0.43 -10.77
N SER A 67 13.99 -0.47 -10.80
CA SER A 67 14.96 -0.52 -11.91
C SER A 67 14.25 -0.76 -13.25
N PRO A 68 14.55 0.04 -14.30
CA PRO A 68 13.96 -0.15 -15.62
C PRO A 68 14.38 -1.50 -16.21
N GLY A 69 13.49 -2.10 -17.00
CA GLY A 69 13.70 -3.42 -17.59
C GLY A 69 13.60 -4.59 -16.62
N SER A 70 13.20 -4.35 -15.35
CA SER A 70 12.92 -5.45 -14.42
C SER A 70 11.67 -6.23 -14.82
N VAL A 71 11.63 -7.51 -14.48
CA VAL A 71 10.38 -8.30 -14.52
C VAL A 71 9.51 -7.88 -13.35
N LEU A 72 8.24 -7.56 -13.59
CA LEU A 72 7.27 -7.37 -12.51
C LEU A 72 6.74 -8.73 -12.06
N VAL A 73 6.88 -9.06 -10.78
CA VAL A 73 6.38 -10.32 -10.21
C VAL A 73 5.24 -10.00 -9.26
N ASP A 74 4.00 -10.31 -9.64
CA ASP A 74 2.82 -10.18 -8.77
C ASP A 74 2.58 -11.51 -8.06
N TRP A 75 2.96 -11.57 -6.77
CA TRP A 75 2.93 -12.78 -5.96
C TRP A 75 1.71 -12.79 -5.04
N GLY A 76 0.93 -13.86 -5.11
CA GLY A 76 -0.43 -13.88 -4.58
C GLY A 76 -1.34 -12.96 -5.38
N CYS A 77 -1.29 -13.06 -6.71
CA CYS A 77 -1.84 -12.03 -7.59
C CYS A 77 -3.35 -11.84 -7.44
N GLY A 78 -4.10 -12.86 -6.99
CA GLY A 78 -5.55 -12.79 -6.86
C GLY A 78 -6.21 -12.31 -8.16
N SER A 79 -7.00 -11.23 -8.08
CA SER A 79 -7.60 -10.62 -9.27
C SER A 79 -6.63 -9.84 -10.16
N GLY A 80 -5.38 -9.64 -9.72
CA GLY A 80 -4.29 -8.92 -10.41
C GLY A 80 -4.27 -7.42 -10.18
N VAL A 81 -5.09 -6.89 -9.26
CA VAL A 81 -5.23 -5.43 -9.07
C VAL A 81 -3.90 -4.77 -8.69
N ALA A 82 -3.09 -5.41 -7.84
CA ALA A 82 -1.81 -4.89 -7.38
C ALA A 82 -0.83 -4.69 -8.54
N GLY A 83 -0.54 -5.76 -9.30
CA GLY A 83 0.33 -5.70 -10.47
C GLY A 83 -0.15 -4.69 -11.51
N ARG A 84 -1.47 -4.64 -11.79
CA ARG A 84 -2.03 -3.66 -12.74
C ARG A 84 -1.86 -2.21 -12.28
N ARG A 85 -2.01 -1.91 -10.98
CA ARG A 85 -1.75 -0.55 -10.46
C ARG A 85 -0.28 -0.16 -10.58
N VAL A 86 0.64 -1.10 -10.32
CA VAL A 86 2.08 -0.86 -10.48
C VAL A 86 2.45 -0.62 -11.95
N LEU A 87 1.91 -1.42 -12.88
CA LEU A 87 2.09 -1.20 -14.33
C LEU A 87 1.54 0.15 -14.78
N ALA A 88 0.36 0.55 -14.31
CA ALA A 88 -0.24 1.84 -14.66
C ALA A 88 0.61 3.01 -14.12
N ALA A 89 1.09 2.93 -12.88
CA ALA A 89 1.82 4.03 -12.23
C ALA A 89 3.22 4.27 -12.80
N PHE A 90 3.95 3.20 -13.16
CA PHE A 90 5.30 3.32 -13.70
C PHE A 90 5.39 3.23 -15.23
N GLY A 91 4.31 2.77 -15.88
CA GLY A 91 4.24 2.48 -17.31
C GLY A 91 4.66 1.04 -17.60
N ALA A 92 3.88 0.33 -18.42
CA ALA A 92 4.17 -1.07 -18.77
C ALA A 92 5.54 -1.25 -19.45
N SER A 93 5.96 -0.29 -20.29
CA SER A 93 7.27 -0.27 -20.96
C SER A 93 8.45 -0.11 -20.00
N HIS A 94 8.20 0.24 -18.73
CA HIS A 94 9.23 0.26 -17.69
C HIS A 94 9.69 -1.16 -17.31
N PHE A 95 8.87 -2.17 -17.59
CA PHE A 95 9.11 -3.56 -17.24
C PHE A 95 9.37 -4.41 -18.49
N SER A 96 10.21 -5.44 -18.35
CA SER A 96 10.51 -6.39 -19.43
C SER A 96 9.49 -7.52 -19.57
N GLY A 97 8.64 -7.69 -18.55
CA GLY A 97 7.58 -8.68 -18.53
C GLY A 97 6.83 -8.67 -17.20
N LEU A 98 5.71 -9.39 -17.16
CA LEU A 98 4.90 -9.64 -15.98
C LEU A 98 4.84 -11.14 -15.70
N HIS A 99 5.23 -11.54 -14.50
CA HIS A 99 5.04 -12.88 -13.98
C HIS A 99 3.96 -12.84 -12.89
N LEU A 100 2.95 -13.70 -13.04
CA LEU A 100 1.84 -13.82 -12.11
C LEU A 100 1.95 -15.14 -11.36
N HIS A 101 1.85 -15.09 -10.04
CA HIS A 101 1.83 -16.28 -9.20
C HIS A 101 0.70 -16.20 -8.19
N ASP A 102 -0.07 -17.28 -8.09
CA ASP A 102 -1.07 -17.50 -7.05
C ASP A 102 -1.16 -19.00 -6.77
N HIS A 103 -1.66 -19.39 -5.59
CA HIS A 103 -1.96 -20.79 -5.32
C HIS A 103 -3.18 -21.28 -6.11
N ALA A 104 -4.06 -20.37 -6.55
CA ALA A 104 -5.23 -20.66 -7.37
C ALA A 104 -4.97 -20.39 -8.86
N THR A 105 -5.15 -21.42 -9.68
CA THR A 105 -4.99 -21.35 -11.13
C THR A 105 -5.97 -20.37 -11.81
N GLU A 106 -7.18 -20.27 -11.28
CA GLU A 106 -8.27 -19.42 -11.75
C GLU A 106 -7.91 -17.94 -11.56
N ALA A 107 -7.27 -17.60 -10.45
CA ALA A 107 -6.77 -16.26 -10.15
C ALA A 107 -5.68 -15.84 -11.15
N MET A 108 -4.71 -16.73 -11.39
CA MET A 108 -3.66 -16.49 -12.39
C MET A 108 -4.25 -16.32 -13.80
N ALA A 109 -5.23 -17.14 -14.19
CA ALA A 109 -5.90 -17.04 -15.48
C ALA A 109 -6.68 -15.71 -15.64
N PHE A 110 -7.46 -15.33 -14.62
CA PHE A 110 -8.21 -14.08 -14.59
C PHE A 110 -7.26 -12.87 -14.66
N SER A 111 -6.24 -12.85 -13.78
CA SER A 111 -5.25 -11.79 -13.73
C SER A 111 -4.49 -11.64 -15.06
N SER A 112 -4.13 -12.76 -15.70
CA SER A 112 -3.50 -12.77 -17.03
C SER A 112 -4.42 -12.15 -18.09
N ALA A 113 -5.71 -12.48 -18.09
CA ALA A 113 -6.68 -11.92 -19.04
C ALA A 113 -6.82 -10.40 -18.86
N ARG A 114 -6.98 -9.94 -17.61
CA ARG A 114 -7.09 -8.51 -17.28
C ARG A 114 -5.81 -7.73 -17.62
N ALA A 115 -4.64 -8.34 -17.40
CA ALA A 115 -3.37 -7.76 -17.77
C ALA A 115 -3.25 -7.59 -19.30
N ARG A 116 -3.60 -8.61 -20.10
CA ARG A 116 -3.58 -8.50 -21.57
C ARG A 116 -4.54 -7.44 -22.11
N GLU A 117 -5.71 -7.29 -21.48
CA GLU A 117 -6.69 -6.27 -21.86
C GLU A 117 -6.17 -4.86 -21.59
N SER A 118 -5.54 -4.64 -20.43
CA SER A 118 -5.11 -3.30 -19.99
C SER A 118 -3.72 -2.92 -20.52
N PHE A 119 -2.87 -3.90 -20.79
CA PHE A 119 -1.46 -3.75 -21.14
C PHE A 119 -1.09 -4.78 -22.22
N PRO A 120 -1.60 -4.65 -23.46
CA PRO A 120 -1.42 -5.65 -24.50
C PRO A 120 0.05 -5.92 -24.87
N ASP A 121 0.93 -4.94 -24.64
CA ASP A 121 2.34 -5.00 -25.01
C ASP A 121 3.26 -5.62 -23.93
N ILE A 122 2.77 -5.89 -22.71
CA ILE A 122 3.61 -6.50 -21.67
C ILE A 122 3.73 -8.01 -21.90
N PRO A 123 4.94 -8.58 -22.03
CA PRO A 123 5.10 -10.02 -22.13
C PRO A 123 4.68 -10.71 -20.82
N LEU A 124 3.77 -11.68 -20.90
CA LEU A 124 3.46 -12.55 -19.76
C LEU A 124 4.46 -13.70 -19.70
N LEU A 125 5.20 -13.78 -18.61
CA LEU A 125 6.21 -14.81 -18.38
C LEU A 125 5.62 -15.94 -17.54
N ASP A 126 5.72 -17.17 -18.04
CA ASP A 126 5.44 -18.36 -17.24
C ASP A 126 6.55 -18.58 -16.18
N SER A 127 6.32 -19.56 -15.30
CA SER A 127 7.26 -19.86 -14.22
C SER A 127 8.66 -20.26 -14.71
N VAL A 128 8.76 -20.90 -15.86
CA VAL A 128 10.04 -21.37 -16.41
C VAL A 128 10.81 -20.19 -16.99
N SER A 129 10.15 -19.39 -17.82
CA SER A 129 10.70 -18.18 -18.45
C SER A 129 11.13 -17.16 -17.40
N PHE A 130 10.35 -16.97 -16.34
CA PHE A 130 10.74 -16.13 -15.21
C PHE A 130 12.02 -16.65 -14.52
N ARG A 131 12.10 -17.95 -14.22
CA ARG A 131 13.28 -18.53 -13.55
C ARG A 131 14.55 -18.49 -14.41
N LEU A 132 14.40 -18.61 -15.72
CA LEU A 132 15.51 -18.52 -16.68
C LEU A 132 15.91 -17.07 -17.01
N SER A 133 15.06 -16.09 -16.66
CA SER A 133 15.37 -14.69 -16.90
C SER A 133 16.57 -14.24 -16.08
N ALA A 134 17.55 -13.64 -16.76
CA ALA A 134 18.67 -12.97 -16.11
C ALA A 134 18.32 -11.53 -15.66
N ALA A 135 17.13 -11.03 -16.00
CA ALA A 135 16.71 -9.68 -15.64
C ALA A 135 16.49 -9.56 -14.11
N PRO A 136 16.78 -8.39 -13.52
CA PRO A 136 16.33 -8.11 -12.16
C PRO A 136 14.80 -8.15 -12.11
N PHE A 137 14.23 -8.34 -10.92
CA PHE A 137 12.78 -8.35 -10.76
C PHE A 137 12.29 -7.47 -9.61
N THR A 138 11.15 -6.85 -9.83
CA THR A 138 10.39 -6.08 -8.83
C THR A 138 9.28 -6.96 -8.31
N LEU A 139 9.32 -7.27 -7.01
CA LEU A 139 8.31 -8.09 -6.35
C LEU A 139 7.16 -7.21 -5.84
N VAL A 140 5.94 -7.58 -6.20
CA VAL A 140 4.68 -6.98 -5.75
C VAL A 140 3.97 -7.99 -4.87
N VAL A 141 3.56 -7.56 -3.68
CA VAL A 141 2.88 -8.42 -2.71
C VAL A 141 1.69 -7.67 -2.10
N SER A 142 0.52 -8.29 -2.09
CA SER A 142 -0.68 -7.67 -1.53
C SER A 142 -1.54 -8.59 -0.69
N HIS A 143 -1.75 -8.22 0.58
CA HIS A 143 -2.75 -8.85 1.45
C HIS A 143 -2.56 -10.37 1.61
N VAL A 144 -1.31 -10.83 1.74
CA VAL A 144 -1.01 -12.27 1.86
C VAL A 144 -0.48 -12.66 3.23
N LEU A 145 0.11 -11.74 4.02
CA LEU A 145 0.83 -12.13 5.25
C LEU A 145 -0.02 -12.89 6.27
N ASN A 146 -1.30 -12.57 6.36
CA ASN A 146 -2.24 -13.22 7.27
C ASN A 146 -2.84 -14.52 6.72
N GLU A 147 -2.50 -14.90 5.49
CA GLU A 147 -2.99 -16.11 4.82
C GLU A 147 -1.92 -17.20 4.72
N LEU A 148 -0.64 -16.84 4.89
CA LEU A 148 0.47 -17.75 4.65
C LEU A 148 0.83 -18.60 5.88
N PRO A 149 0.93 -19.93 5.70
CA PRO A 149 1.67 -20.80 6.60
C PRO A 149 3.15 -20.37 6.72
N ALA A 150 3.82 -20.83 7.78
CA ALA A 150 5.18 -20.40 8.11
C ALA A 150 6.22 -20.71 7.02
N ASP A 151 6.11 -21.85 6.36
CA ASP A 151 6.97 -22.29 5.26
C ASP A 151 6.74 -21.46 3.99
N ALA A 152 5.47 -21.22 3.62
CA ALA A 152 5.12 -20.35 2.49
C ALA A 152 5.62 -18.92 2.72
N ARG A 153 5.51 -18.43 3.96
CA ARG A 153 6.07 -17.14 4.36
C ARG A 153 7.58 -17.12 4.23
N ALA A 154 8.29 -18.16 4.66
CA ALA A 154 9.74 -18.25 4.53
C ALA A 154 10.18 -18.19 3.05
N ASN A 155 9.49 -18.93 2.17
CA ASN A 155 9.75 -18.92 0.73
C ASN A 155 9.52 -17.54 0.10
N LEU A 156 8.46 -16.83 0.51
CA LEU A 156 8.21 -15.46 0.06
C LEU A 156 9.32 -14.50 0.52
N LEU A 157 9.81 -14.65 1.75
CA LEU A 157 10.93 -13.83 2.24
C LEU A 157 12.24 -14.13 1.51
N GLU A 158 12.51 -15.38 1.14
CA GLU A 158 13.66 -15.71 0.29
C GLU A 158 13.53 -15.06 -1.10
N LEU A 159 12.34 -15.11 -1.71
CA LEU A 159 12.07 -14.43 -2.97
C LEU A 159 12.26 -12.91 -2.86
N ALA A 160 11.71 -12.29 -1.81
CA ALA A 160 11.87 -10.86 -1.53
C ALA A 160 13.36 -10.48 -1.34
N GLY A 161 14.15 -11.34 -0.69
CA GLY A 161 15.59 -11.14 -0.53
C GLY A 161 16.38 -11.16 -1.84
N ARG A 162 15.86 -11.81 -2.89
CA ARG A 162 16.47 -11.84 -4.22
C ARG A 162 16.03 -10.67 -5.10
N ALA A 163 14.87 -10.06 -4.83
CA ALA A 163 14.32 -8.98 -5.65
C ALA A 163 15.26 -7.76 -5.72
N SER A 164 15.21 -7.01 -6.81
CA SER A 164 15.88 -5.71 -6.92
C SER A 164 15.11 -4.61 -6.19
N ALA A 165 13.78 -4.77 -6.16
CA ALA A 165 12.85 -3.93 -5.42
C ALA A 165 11.66 -4.78 -4.93
N VAL A 166 11.09 -4.38 -3.80
CA VAL A 166 9.87 -4.98 -3.23
C VAL A 166 8.88 -3.86 -2.96
N ILE A 167 7.64 -4.02 -3.41
CA ILE A 167 6.51 -3.15 -3.05
C ILE A 167 5.46 -4.05 -2.40
N TRP A 168 5.19 -3.80 -1.12
CA TRP A 168 4.34 -4.66 -0.30
C TRP A 168 3.25 -3.81 0.36
N VAL A 169 1.98 -4.20 0.19
CA VAL A 169 0.83 -3.58 0.86
C VAL A 169 0.02 -4.63 1.63
N GLU A 170 -0.29 -4.33 2.88
CA GLU A 170 -1.08 -5.17 3.77
C GLU A 170 -2.26 -4.39 4.38
N PRO A 171 -3.28 -5.06 4.96
CA PRO A 171 -4.26 -4.39 5.79
C PRO A 171 -3.60 -3.56 6.90
N GLY A 172 -4.17 -2.40 7.22
CA GLY A 172 -3.67 -1.54 8.30
C GLY A 172 -4.06 -2.03 9.69
N THR A 173 -4.09 -3.35 9.93
CA THR A 173 -4.38 -3.93 11.25
C THR A 173 -3.12 -3.94 12.13
N HIS A 174 -3.31 -4.06 13.43
CA HIS A 174 -2.19 -4.15 14.39
C HIS A 174 -1.28 -5.36 14.09
N ALA A 175 -1.87 -6.54 13.90
CA ALA A 175 -1.13 -7.77 13.63
C ALA A 175 -0.35 -7.71 12.31
N ASP A 176 -1.01 -7.30 11.21
CA ASP A 176 -0.40 -7.27 9.88
C ASP A 176 0.71 -6.22 9.79
N SER A 177 0.47 -5.04 10.35
CA SER A 177 1.47 -3.97 10.41
C SER A 177 2.73 -4.38 11.17
N ARG A 178 2.60 -5.04 12.33
CA ARG A 178 3.76 -5.49 13.12
C ARG A 178 4.45 -6.70 12.47
N SER A 179 3.70 -7.55 11.81
CA SER A 179 4.25 -8.62 10.97
C SER A 179 5.10 -8.04 9.84
N LEU A 180 4.60 -7.03 9.13
CA LEU A 180 5.31 -6.32 8.07
C LEU A 180 6.51 -5.51 8.60
N ALA A 181 6.42 -4.94 9.80
CA ALA A 181 7.55 -4.29 10.47
C ALA A 181 8.68 -5.29 10.80
N SER A 182 8.34 -6.54 11.11
CA SER A 182 9.33 -7.61 11.32
C SER A 182 10.05 -7.97 10.02
N VAL A 183 9.30 -8.02 8.91
CA VAL A 183 9.87 -8.19 7.57
C VAL A 183 10.81 -7.03 7.23
N ARG A 184 10.37 -5.80 7.47
CA ARG A 184 11.19 -4.58 7.31
C ARG A 184 12.50 -4.69 8.07
N ASP A 185 12.48 -5.12 9.33
CA ASP A 185 13.68 -5.23 10.16
C ASP A 185 14.64 -6.30 9.66
N GLY A 186 14.12 -7.44 9.19
CA GLY A 186 14.91 -8.52 8.60
C GLY A 186 15.71 -8.13 7.36
N PHE A 187 15.23 -7.15 6.58
CA PHE A 187 15.88 -6.73 5.33
C PHE A 187 16.84 -5.55 5.44
N ARG A 188 17.00 -4.93 6.62
CA ARG A 188 17.75 -3.66 6.76
C ARG A 188 19.21 -3.71 6.35
N THR A 189 19.85 -4.88 6.47
CA THR A 189 21.27 -5.07 6.15
C THR A 189 21.52 -5.25 4.66
N THR A 190 20.53 -5.71 3.91
CA THR A 190 20.64 -6.04 2.49
C THR A 190 19.90 -5.06 1.58
N HIS A 191 18.87 -4.40 2.12
CA HIS A 191 18.01 -3.47 1.41
C HIS A 191 17.97 -2.11 2.09
N ARG A 192 17.75 -1.07 1.28
CA ARG A 192 17.33 0.24 1.74
C ARG A 192 15.82 0.24 1.88
N ILE A 193 15.33 0.94 2.90
CA ILE A 193 13.91 1.16 3.13
C ILE A 193 13.54 2.46 2.43
N VAL A 194 12.69 2.34 1.41
CA VAL A 194 12.19 3.46 0.60
C VAL A 194 10.95 4.06 1.28
N ALA A 195 10.06 3.20 1.77
CA ALA A 195 8.88 3.53 2.55
C ALA A 195 8.52 2.36 3.48
N PRO A 196 7.81 2.57 4.60
CA PRO A 196 7.32 3.85 5.08
C PRO A 196 8.33 4.57 5.98
N CYS A 197 9.33 3.87 6.52
CA CYS A 197 10.27 4.49 7.44
C CYS A 197 11.10 5.58 6.74
N THR A 198 11.32 6.69 7.45
CA THR A 198 12.26 7.75 7.07
C THR A 198 13.69 7.46 7.57
N HIS A 199 13.90 6.25 8.09
CA HIS A 199 15.02 5.90 8.95
C HIS A 199 15.31 4.38 8.86
N ARG A 200 16.51 3.95 9.26
CA ARG A 200 17.02 2.58 9.07
C ARG A 200 17.44 1.88 10.37
N GLU A 201 17.11 2.43 11.52
CA GLU A 201 17.29 1.89 12.88
C GLU A 201 16.25 0.80 13.17
N ASN A 202 16.34 0.12 14.33
CA ASN A 202 15.31 -0.84 14.76
C ASN A 202 13.92 -0.18 14.72
N CYS A 203 12.89 -0.91 14.28
CA CYS A 203 11.57 -0.31 14.24
C CYS A 203 11.09 0.05 15.67
N PRO A 204 10.77 1.33 15.96
CA PRO A 204 10.37 1.75 17.30
C PRO A 204 9.09 1.06 17.80
N LEU A 205 8.27 0.50 16.91
CA LEU A 205 7.07 -0.26 17.24
C LEU A 205 7.35 -1.48 18.15
N PHE A 206 8.58 -1.98 18.17
CA PHE A 206 8.97 -3.11 19.01
C PHE A 206 9.39 -2.72 20.42
N ALA A 207 9.49 -1.41 20.73
CA ALA A 207 9.65 -0.97 22.10
C ALA A 207 8.40 -1.28 22.93
N GLU A 208 8.58 -1.69 24.18
CA GLU A 208 7.47 -2.08 25.08
C GLU A 208 6.42 -0.98 25.24
N ALA A 209 6.86 0.28 25.34
CA ALA A 209 5.99 1.45 25.42
C ALA A 209 5.02 1.61 24.23
N ASN A 210 5.36 1.02 23.07
CA ASN A 210 4.61 1.13 21.82
C ASN A 210 3.81 -0.14 21.49
N ALA A 211 3.64 -1.06 22.44
CA ALA A 211 2.97 -2.34 22.20
C ALA A 211 1.53 -2.20 21.65
N ARG A 212 0.86 -1.09 21.97
CA ARG A 212 -0.51 -0.78 21.52
C ARG A 212 -0.57 -0.09 20.17
N ASP A 213 0.55 0.40 19.66
CA ASP A 213 0.62 1.16 18.41
C ASP A 213 1.04 0.28 17.24
N TRP A 214 0.74 0.74 16.02
CA TRP A 214 1.13 0.08 14.78
C TRP A 214 1.26 1.08 13.62
N CYS A 215 2.14 0.78 12.68
CA CYS A 215 2.42 1.63 11.51
C CYS A 215 1.36 1.38 10.43
N HIS A 216 0.42 2.30 10.31
CA HIS A 216 -0.66 2.23 9.33
C HIS A 216 -1.01 3.63 8.80
N PHE A 217 -1.64 3.65 7.63
CA PHE A 217 -2.05 4.84 6.90
C PHE A 217 -3.46 4.64 6.36
N PHE A 218 -4.05 5.71 5.84
CA PHE A 218 -5.40 5.67 5.26
C PHE A 218 -5.35 6.14 3.82
N ALA A 219 -5.80 5.28 2.91
CA ALA A 219 -6.00 5.68 1.53
C ALA A 219 -7.29 6.48 1.39
N HIS A 220 -7.27 7.47 0.50
CA HIS A 220 -8.47 8.21 0.13
C HIS A 220 -9.17 7.46 -1.01
N PRO A 221 -10.47 7.18 -0.88
CA PRO A 221 -11.21 6.64 -2.01
C PRO A 221 -11.31 7.68 -3.15
N PRO A 222 -11.60 7.26 -4.38
CA PRO A 222 -11.82 8.16 -5.51
C PRO A 222 -12.89 9.21 -5.23
N ALA A 223 -12.71 10.40 -5.81
CA ALA A 223 -13.70 11.47 -5.73
C ALA A 223 -15.05 10.99 -6.29
N GLY A 224 -16.14 11.33 -5.59
CA GLY A 224 -17.49 10.96 -6.02
C GLY A 224 -17.92 9.53 -5.69
N VAL A 225 -17.05 8.64 -5.19
CA VAL A 225 -17.43 7.24 -4.88
C VAL A 225 -18.57 7.14 -3.86
N GLN A 226 -18.68 8.13 -2.97
CA GLN A 226 -19.73 8.19 -1.94
C GLN A 226 -21.10 8.60 -2.51
N ASN A 227 -21.12 9.15 -3.73
CA ASN A 227 -22.32 9.54 -4.45
C ASN A 227 -22.69 8.54 -5.55
N ASP A 228 -21.84 7.54 -5.77
CA ASP A 228 -22.09 6.47 -6.74
C ASP A 228 -23.04 5.44 -6.11
N SER A 229 -24.21 5.25 -6.71
CA SER A 229 -25.28 4.40 -6.18
C SER A 229 -24.86 2.93 -6.04
N SER A 230 -24.01 2.45 -6.95
CA SER A 230 -23.49 1.08 -6.95
C SER A 230 -22.54 0.86 -5.77
N TRP A 231 -21.62 1.80 -5.56
CA TRP A 231 -20.70 1.76 -4.42
C TRP A 231 -21.39 1.93 -3.08
N VAL A 232 -22.41 2.79 -2.99
CA VAL A 232 -23.22 2.96 -1.77
C VAL A 232 -23.96 1.67 -1.43
N ARG A 233 -24.60 1.02 -2.41
CA ARG A 233 -25.28 -0.27 -2.21
C ARG A 233 -24.30 -1.35 -1.75
N PHE A 234 -23.15 -1.44 -2.41
CA PHE A 234 -22.09 -2.37 -2.02
C PHE A 234 -21.62 -2.13 -0.58
N ALA A 235 -21.35 -0.86 -0.22
CA ALA A 235 -20.84 -0.50 1.10
C ALA A 235 -21.82 -0.84 2.23
N LEU A 236 -23.11 -0.55 2.02
CA LEU A 236 -24.17 -0.89 2.97
C LEU A 236 -24.28 -2.39 3.17
N ARG A 237 -24.30 -3.17 2.08
CA ARG A 237 -24.43 -4.63 2.15
C ARG A 237 -23.20 -5.28 2.79
N ALA A 238 -22.01 -4.85 2.39
CA ALA A 238 -20.77 -5.37 2.95
C ALA A 238 -20.49 -4.84 4.37
N GLY A 239 -21.25 -3.87 4.89
CA GLY A 239 -21.00 -3.28 6.20
C GLY A 239 -19.62 -2.62 6.31
N ILE A 240 -19.23 -1.88 5.26
CA ILE A 240 -17.92 -1.23 5.17
C ILE A 240 -18.07 0.29 5.09
N ASP A 241 -17.13 1.02 5.70
CA ASP A 241 -16.97 2.45 5.47
C ASP A 241 -16.00 2.67 4.31
N LEU A 242 -16.50 3.21 3.18
CA LEU A 242 -15.66 3.53 2.02
C LEU A 242 -14.58 4.56 2.32
N ARG A 243 -14.75 5.39 3.36
CA ARG A 243 -13.79 6.41 3.80
C ARG A 243 -12.66 5.83 4.65
N SER A 244 -12.75 4.56 5.06
CA SER A 244 -11.79 3.93 5.95
C SER A 244 -11.06 2.81 5.23
N GLN A 245 -9.93 3.17 4.63
CA GLN A 245 -9.05 2.25 3.90
C GLN A 245 -7.69 2.18 4.57
N ALA A 246 -7.66 1.56 5.76
CA ALA A 246 -6.42 1.39 6.49
C ALA A 246 -5.48 0.41 5.75
N TYR A 247 -4.23 0.80 5.59
CA TYR A 247 -3.19 -0.02 4.99
C TYR A 247 -1.85 0.16 5.71
N SER A 248 -1.03 -0.87 5.63
CA SER A 248 0.39 -0.81 5.97
C SER A 248 1.17 -1.10 4.70
N CYS A 249 2.35 -0.53 4.57
CA CYS A 249 3.18 -0.75 3.40
C CYS A 249 4.64 -0.99 3.79
N LEU A 250 5.40 -1.55 2.85
CA LEU A 250 6.84 -1.68 2.89
C LEU A 250 7.35 -1.59 1.46
N VAL A 251 8.28 -0.68 1.22
CA VAL A 251 8.96 -0.55 -0.07
C VAL A 251 10.45 -0.62 0.17
N LEU A 252 11.10 -1.54 -0.54
CA LEU A 252 12.52 -1.84 -0.43
C LEU A 252 13.17 -1.75 -1.81
N ASP A 253 14.43 -1.35 -1.84
CA ASP A 253 15.32 -1.56 -2.98
C ASP A 253 16.70 -2.01 -2.50
N ARG A 254 17.49 -2.61 -3.38
CA ARG A 254 18.84 -3.04 -3.05
C ARG A 254 19.73 -1.85 -2.67
N LEU A 255 20.65 -2.06 -1.73
CA LEU A 255 21.63 -1.04 -1.36
C LEU A 255 22.56 -0.64 -2.52
N SER A 256 22.75 -1.53 -3.49
CA SER A 256 23.48 -1.26 -4.73
C SER A 256 22.72 -0.35 -5.71
N THR A 257 21.42 -0.14 -5.50
CA THR A 257 20.62 0.78 -6.33
C THR A 257 20.98 2.23 -5.98
N PRO A 258 21.18 3.12 -6.98
CA PRO A 258 21.48 4.52 -6.75
C PRO A 258 20.59 5.16 -5.69
N ALA A 259 21.17 6.00 -4.84
CA ALA A 259 20.45 6.66 -3.75
C ALA A 259 19.33 7.54 -4.29
N LEU A 260 18.19 7.53 -3.59
CA LEU A 260 17.19 8.56 -3.79
C LEU A 260 17.78 9.93 -3.42
N PRO A 261 17.34 11.01 -4.09
CA PRO A 261 17.63 12.36 -3.63
C PRO A 261 17.19 12.49 -2.17
N THR A 262 18.13 12.82 -1.29
CA THR A 262 17.79 13.14 0.10
C THR A 262 17.22 14.55 0.12
N PRO A 263 16.13 14.84 0.84
CA PRO A 263 15.69 16.21 1.05
C PRO A 263 16.87 17.05 1.58
N ALA A 264 17.14 18.19 0.94
CA ALA A 264 18.27 19.03 1.30
C ALA A 264 18.14 19.56 2.76
N GLY A 265 19.26 19.68 3.47
CA GLY A 265 19.34 20.57 4.64
C GLY A 265 19.09 19.99 6.05
N GLY A 266 19.53 18.77 6.37
CA GLY A 266 19.52 18.29 7.76
C GLY A 266 18.12 18.07 8.37
N VAL A 267 17.11 17.93 7.51
CA VAL A 267 15.70 17.70 7.82
C VAL A 267 15.51 16.47 8.71
N LYS A 268 14.79 16.63 9.83
CA LYS A 268 14.38 15.50 10.67
C LYS A 268 13.08 14.93 10.12
N ALA A 269 13.20 14.14 9.06
CA ALA A 269 12.05 13.54 8.41
C ALA A 269 11.33 12.57 9.34
N VAL A 270 10.07 12.87 9.66
CA VAL A 270 9.20 12.01 10.48
C VAL A 270 8.03 11.49 9.67
N ARG A 271 7.57 10.30 10.04
CA ARG A 271 6.35 9.69 9.53
C ARG A 271 5.24 9.81 10.57
N VAL A 272 4.11 10.44 10.24
CA VAL A 272 2.92 10.38 11.09
C VAL A 272 2.20 9.05 10.87
N LEU A 273 1.90 8.34 11.95
CA LEU A 273 1.20 7.06 11.93
C LEU A 273 -0.29 7.26 12.20
N GLY A 274 -1.13 6.50 11.51
CA GLY A 274 -2.58 6.53 11.69
C GLY A 274 -3.22 7.86 11.30
N ARG A 275 -4.33 8.18 11.96
CA ARG A 275 -5.05 9.45 11.77
C ARG A 275 -4.60 10.49 12.79
N PRO A 276 -4.30 11.72 12.37
CA PRO A 276 -4.27 12.87 13.25
C PRO A 276 -5.55 12.99 14.08
N GLU A 277 -5.43 13.17 15.38
CA GLU A 277 -6.57 13.44 16.25
C GLU A 277 -6.74 14.97 16.37
N VAL A 278 -7.78 15.52 15.74
CA VAL A 278 -7.96 16.97 15.70
C VAL A 278 -8.98 17.44 16.73
N PHE A 279 -8.53 18.28 17.65
CA PHE A 279 -9.32 18.91 18.69
C PHE A 279 -9.58 20.40 18.39
N LYS A 280 -10.43 21.04 19.20
CA LYS A 280 -10.71 22.49 19.05
C LYS A 280 -9.44 23.35 19.15
N PRO A 281 -8.48 23.13 20.07
CA PRO A 281 -7.31 24.01 20.18
C PRO A 281 -6.07 23.50 19.44
N TYR A 282 -5.98 22.22 19.10
CA TYR A 282 -4.76 21.59 18.59
C TYR A 282 -5.07 20.29 17.82
N ALA A 283 -4.06 19.72 17.17
CA ALA A 283 -4.07 18.35 16.65
C ALA A 283 -2.99 17.51 17.34
N ARG A 284 -3.30 16.26 17.70
CA ARG A 284 -2.36 15.28 18.25
C ARG A 284 -1.94 14.30 17.17
N LEU A 285 -0.65 14.03 17.08
CA LEU A 285 -0.01 13.19 16.06
C LEU A 285 0.90 12.16 16.74
N LEU A 286 0.93 10.95 16.19
CA LEU A 286 1.94 9.94 16.53
C LEU A 286 3.04 9.97 15.47
N ALA A 287 4.18 10.56 15.79
CA ALA A 287 5.31 10.74 14.87
C ALA A 287 6.37 9.65 15.11
N CYS A 288 6.74 8.92 14.06
CA CYS A 288 7.84 7.95 14.05
C CYS A 288 9.06 8.56 13.36
N ALA A 289 10.22 8.45 14.00
CA ALA A 289 11.51 8.99 13.56
C ALA A 289 12.66 8.05 13.93
N SER A 290 13.88 8.42 13.55
CA SER A 290 15.10 7.65 13.86
C SER A 290 15.37 7.51 15.37
N ASP A 291 14.87 8.44 16.18
CA ASP A 291 15.03 8.45 17.64
C ASP A 291 13.84 7.85 18.40
N GLY A 292 12.81 7.34 17.71
CA GLY A 292 11.68 6.66 18.33
C GLY A 292 10.32 7.13 17.85
N MET A 293 9.30 6.86 18.66
CA MET A 293 7.93 7.31 18.46
C MET A 293 7.54 8.34 19.50
N HIS A 294 6.93 9.43 19.04
CA HIS A 294 6.60 10.58 19.87
C HIS A 294 5.15 10.99 19.65
N PHE A 295 4.41 11.15 20.74
CA PHE A 295 3.14 11.87 20.71
C PHE A 295 3.42 13.37 20.75
N VAL A 296 3.01 14.07 19.70
CA VAL A 296 3.23 15.51 19.56
C VAL A 296 1.92 16.25 19.28
N GLU A 297 1.85 17.51 19.73
CA GLU A 297 0.67 18.36 19.64
C GLU A 297 0.98 19.64 18.84
N LEU A 298 0.30 19.80 17.71
CA LEU A 298 0.31 21.01 16.89
C LEU A 298 -0.83 21.93 17.32
N SER A 299 -0.48 23.03 17.98
CA SER A 299 -1.45 24.07 18.35
C SER A 299 -1.97 24.81 17.13
N LYS A 300 -3.26 25.16 17.11
CA LYS A 300 -3.84 26.06 16.10
C LYS A 300 -3.21 27.46 16.11
N ARG A 301 -2.57 27.87 17.20
CA ARG A 301 -1.83 29.13 17.24
C ARG A 301 -0.52 29.06 16.46
N THR A 302 0.05 27.86 16.32
CA THR A 302 1.29 27.63 15.57
C THR A 302 1.00 27.58 14.07
N ASP A 303 0.07 26.71 13.65
CA ASP A 303 -0.33 26.61 12.24
C ASP A 303 -1.82 26.24 12.11
N PRO A 304 -2.73 27.24 12.05
CA PRO A 304 -4.15 26.97 11.92
C PRO A 304 -4.52 26.35 10.57
N ALA A 305 -3.74 26.62 9.52
CA ALA A 305 -4.00 26.12 8.17
C ALA A 305 -3.70 24.62 8.09
N LEU A 306 -2.57 24.18 8.63
CA LEU A 306 -2.21 22.76 8.68
C LEU A 306 -3.17 21.97 9.57
N VAL A 307 -3.55 22.47 10.76
CA VAL A 307 -4.55 21.80 11.60
C VAL A 307 -5.88 21.62 10.86
N LYS A 308 -6.30 22.60 10.06
CA LYS A 308 -7.50 22.49 9.22
C LYS A 308 -7.34 21.44 8.12
N ARG A 309 -6.16 21.35 7.47
CA ARG A 309 -5.88 20.31 6.46
C ARG A 309 -5.90 18.91 7.08
N LEU A 310 -5.21 18.71 8.21
CA LEU A 310 -5.20 17.44 8.96
C LEU A 310 -6.61 16.92 9.32
N ALA A 311 -7.59 17.81 9.48
CA ALA A 311 -8.97 17.41 9.78
C ALA A 311 -9.78 16.99 8.54
N LYS A 312 -9.44 17.51 7.34
CA LYS A 312 -10.28 17.38 6.14
C LYS A 312 -9.68 16.46 5.08
N ALA A 313 -8.42 16.69 4.77
CA ALA A 313 -7.65 15.98 3.75
C ALA A 313 -6.20 16.00 4.24
N PRO A 314 -5.82 15.06 5.13
CA PRO A 314 -4.46 15.00 5.62
C PRO A 314 -3.50 14.85 4.44
N PRO A 315 -2.41 15.65 4.39
CA PRO A 315 -1.37 15.45 3.39
C PRO A 315 -0.70 14.10 3.55
N LEU A 316 0.18 13.76 2.61
CA LEU A 316 1.11 12.65 2.83
C LEU A 316 1.75 12.79 4.22
N PRO A 317 1.79 11.71 5.01
CA PRO A 317 2.11 11.80 6.43
C PRO A 317 3.63 11.90 6.67
N LEU A 318 4.31 12.77 5.93
CA LEU A 318 5.75 12.97 5.90
C LEU A 318 6.06 14.43 6.15
N TYR A 319 6.78 14.70 7.23
CA TYR A 319 7.02 16.06 7.69
C TYR A 319 8.46 16.25 8.13
N ASP A 320 8.95 17.49 8.01
CA ASP A 320 10.03 18.01 8.83
C ASP A 320 9.41 18.48 10.15
N LEU A 321 9.85 17.90 11.27
CA LEU A 321 9.27 18.15 12.58
C LEU A 321 10.31 18.74 13.54
N VAL A 322 9.94 19.87 14.15
CA VAL A 322 10.64 20.46 15.30
C VAL A 322 9.67 20.53 16.48
N HIS A 323 10.10 20.00 17.63
CA HIS A 323 9.28 19.94 18.84
C HIS A 323 10.12 20.11 20.12
N GLU A 324 9.47 20.60 21.18
CA GLU A 324 10.00 20.71 22.54
C GLU A 324 9.11 19.87 23.46
N GLY A 325 9.60 18.71 23.90
CA GLY A 325 8.74 17.72 24.55
C GLY A 325 7.61 17.28 23.61
N SER A 326 6.35 17.38 24.06
CA SER A 326 5.19 17.10 23.20
C SER A 326 4.77 18.28 22.30
N ARG A 327 5.29 19.49 22.52
CA ARG A 327 4.82 20.68 21.80
C ARG A 327 5.51 20.84 20.46
N VAL A 328 4.74 20.85 19.37
CA VAL A 328 5.26 21.16 18.04
C VAL A 328 5.51 22.66 17.90
N THR A 329 6.74 23.03 17.51
CA THR A 329 7.12 24.41 17.17
C THR A 329 7.15 24.65 15.67
N SER A 330 7.44 23.61 14.88
CA SER A 330 7.34 23.62 13.41
C SER A 330 6.96 22.24 12.88
N LEU A 331 6.07 22.19 11.88
CA LEU A 331 5.69 20.97 11.18
C LEU A 331 5.44 21.28 9.71
N VAL A 332 6.39 20.93 8.85
CA VAL A 332 6.35 21.28 7.42
C VAL A 332 6.22 20.00 6.60
N PRO A 333 5.19 19.85 5.74
CA PRO A 333 5.10 18.70 4.83
C PRO A 333 6.34 18.60 3.93
N LEU A 334 6.95 17.41 3.82
CA LEU A 334 8.15 17.21 3.00
C LEU A 334 7.89 17.28 1.50
N PHE A 335 6.67 16.94 1.10
CA PHE A 335 6.23 16.99 -0.29
C PHE A 335 5.08 18.00 -0.36
N ALA A 336 5.22 18.99 -1.24
CA ALA A 336 4.10 19.84 -1.60
C ALA A 336 3.05 18.96 -2.29
N GLU A 337 1.79 19.05 -1.86
CA GLU A 337 0.70 18.48 -2.65
C GLU A 337 0.69 19.17 -4.01
N GLN A 338 0.87 18.41 -5.09
CA GLN A 338 0.44 18.90 -6.39
C GLN A 338 -1.08 19.00 -6.29
N THR A 339 -1.60 20.22 -6.15
CA THR A 339 -3.03 20.48 -6.33
C THR A 339 -3.41 19.91 -7.68
N ALA A 340 -4.18 18.82 -7.69
CA ALA A 340 -4.86 18.37 -8.88
C ALA A 340 -5.66 19.57 -9.39
N GLN A 341 -5.24 20.09 -10.54
CA GLN A 341 -5.86 21.21 -11.22
C GLN A 341 -7.19 20.71 -11.80
N ALA A 342 -8.18 20.56 -10.93
CA ALA A 342 -9.58 20.40 -11.31
C ALA A 342 -10.16 21.78 -11.56
N ASP A 343 -9.68 22.44 -12.63
CA ASP A 343 -10.31 23.62 -13.19
C ASP A 343 -9.84 23.79 -14.65
N SER A 344 -10.55 23.11 -15.56
CA SER A 344 -10.70 23.53 -16.97
C SER A 344 -11.62 22.57 -17.73
N THR A 345 -12.93 22.84 -17.68
CA THR A 345 -13.84 22.79 -18.85
C THR A 345 -15.24 23.17 -18.38
N LYS A 346 -15.43 24.48 -18.20
CA LYS A 346 -16.68 25.11 -18.60
C LYS A 346 -16.31 25.99 -19.79
N ASP A 347 -16.57 25.47 -20.98
CA ASP A 347 -17.02 26.24 -22.13
C ASP A 347 -18.18 25.45 -22.74
#